data_AF-A0A8W8IXW5-F1
#
_entry.id   AF-A0A8W8IXW5-F1
#
_cell.length_a   1.000
_cell.length_b   1.000
_cell.length_c   1.000
_cell.angle_alpha   90.00
_cell.angle_beta   90.00
_cell.angle_gamma   90.00
#
_symmetry.space_group_name_H-M   'P 1'
#
loop_
_entity.id
_entity.type
_entity.pdbx_description
1 polymer ?
#
loop_
_entity_poly.entity_id
_entity_poly.type
_entity_poly.pdbx_seq_one_letter_code
_entity_poly.pdbx_strand_id
1 'polypeptide(L)'
;MVNRSLEEGSQYEYIKCVVVGDAGVGKTCLTCAWACGTNYTLERLVKTPASSVWAIDHYRNDQEVMDRSWCNVDGVRCSLKLWDTFGYHDKNRKFAYRGSDVILLCFSVVKPSSLKNVERFWLPEIKSRCPATPIVLVGTHADLRYLYKNEKYKKMNKGLLYKAVSDEDILPPMSGRDMAASIGAPYYETSVLTKYGIEELFFNVIRATLIERRALKFWNPQLRRVQYPLIQAPMDIPKPELPIIKDPGTAPHEDLSKLLQEDGDIIFDVQGTHFRAHKICLIIAESVFEGIFVHSPKANGRKSLSRQGSSGSDSGRKSEKNGWKEDKENLIGGPPPLPDICLHGTEAMTNGNCRLLNVPGFVKVEEKLWMDPLSLVEEKKTVITMDSELNPLAFQYVLRFWYSGQVPGSCDCLAELRRAAEILMLPTLILMVSNLQTGESYLNHPLESNFYTSRKNKLQSIGLESGRFTDIEFQLEDGVIALHKPILMARCEMMFAMFSANFMESSAEIIPFPGMDVQTFRVLMTYLYLGRLPSLDGSDIVGLFEAADRLCLKHMIKALEYEIVSELLQAEANGDKIVEETLKLIEPAQEIVLKVFDA
;
A
#
# COMPACT_ATOMS: atom_id res chain seq x y z
N MET A 1 33.09 75.09 -22.38
CA MET A 1 32.89 74.49 -23.72
C MET A 1 33.63 73.16 -23.75
N VAL A 2 32.89 72.05 -23.63
CA VAL A 2 33.37 70.70 -23.93
C VAL A 2 32.24 70.03 -24.72
N ASN A 3 32.61 69.49 -25.87
CA ASN A 3 31.76 68.96 -26.94
C ASN A 3 30.66 68.02 -26.44
N ARG A 4 29.39 68.43 -26.59
CA ARG A 4 28.27 67.51 -26.84
C ARG A 4 28.25 67.22 -28.33
N SER A 5 29.11 66.30 -28.76
CA SER A 5 28.99 65.63 -30.04
C SER A 5 27.71 64.79 -30.03
N LEU A 6 26.82 65.11 -30.96
CA LEU A 6 25.65 64.37 -31.44
C LEU A 6 25.67 62.86 -31.12
N GLU A 7 24.98 62.44 -30.05
CA GLU A 7 24.45 61.09 -29.92
C GLU A 7 23.07 61.07 -30.58
N GLU A 8 22.93 60.28 -31.65
CA GLU A 8 21.66 59.98 -32.28
C GLU A 8 20.64 59.53 -31.21
N GLY A 9 19.53 60.26 -31.09
CA GLY A 9 18.59 60.12 -29.98
C GLY A 9 18.04 58.70 -29.84
N SER A 10 18.49 57.98 -28.82
CA SER A 10 17.92 56.68 -28.43
C SER A 10 16.51 56.89 -27.86
N GLN A 11 15.51 56.86 -28.73
CA GLN A 11 14.10 56.92 -28.35
C GLN A 11 13.77 55.70 -27.48
N TYR A 12 13.30 55.93 -26.26
CA TYR A 12 12.87 54.89 -25.33
C TYR A 12 11.35 54.78 -25.30
N GLU A 13 10.83 53.57 -25.03
CA GLU A 13 9.40 53.31 -24.97
C GLU A 13 8.97 53.03 -23.51
N TYR A 14 8.13 53.90 -22.94
CA TYR A 14 7.49 53.65 -21.64
C TYR A 14 6.26 52.78 -21.84
N ILE A 15 6.12 51.72 -21.05
CA ILE A 15 5.02 50.76 -21.17
C ILE A 15 4.31 50.64 -19.84
N LYS A 16 3.01 50.96 -19.83
CA LYS A 16 2.10 50.72 -18.72
C LYS A 16 1.40 49.36 -18.90
N CYS A 17 1.74 48.41 -18.04
CA CYS A 17 1.11 47.10 -17.99
C CYS A 17 0.19 47.00 -16.77
N VAL A 18 -1.08 46.68 -16.98
CA VAL A 18 -2.07 46.51 -15.89
C VAL A 18 -2.33 45.03 -15.67
N VAL A 19 -2.20 44.58 -14.42
CA VAL A 19 -2.38 43.18 -14.02
C VAL A 19 -3.76 42.99 -13.39
N VAL A 20 -4.57 42.10 -13.96
CA VAL A 20 -5.97 41.85 -13.56
C VAL A 20 -6.27 40.36 -13.49
N GLY A 21 -7.37 40.00 -12.82
CA GLY A 21 -7.75 38.62 -12.56
C GLY A 21 -8.30 38.42 -11.15
N ASP A 22 -8.85 37.23 -10.88
CA ASP A 22 -9.50 36.87 -9.62
C ASP A 22 -8.63 37.10 -8.38
N ALA A 23 -9.25 37.23 -7.21
CA ALA A 23 -8.52 37.26 -5.95
C ALA A 23 -7.80 35.92 -5.70
N GLY A 24 -6.57 35.99 -5.19
CA GLY A 24 -5.77 34.80 -4.86
C GLY A 24 -5.12 34.07 -6.05
N VAL A 25 -5.18 34.60 -7.28
CA VAL A 25 -4.51 34.00 -8.45
C VAL A 25 -3.03 34.41 -8.60
N GLY A 26 -2.38 34.94 -7.57
CA GLY A 26 -0.94 35.19 -7.61
C GLY A 26 -0.46 36.45 -8.36
N LYS A 27 -1.37 37.39 -8.71
CA LYS A 27 -1.02 38.66 -9.41
C LYS A 27 0.10 39.45 -8.71
N THR A 28 -0.06 39.68 -7.41
CA THR A 28 0.90 40.44 -6.61
C THR A 28 2.22 39.68 -6.49
N CYS A 29 2.19 38.35 -6.30
CA CYS A 29 3.41 37.55 -6.25
C CYS A 29 4.18 37.62 -7.56
N LEU A 30 3.50 37.51 -8.70
CA LEU A 30 4.10 37.65 -10.02
C LEU A 30 4.69 39.06 -10.23
N THR A 31 3.97 40.10 -9.80
CA THR A 31 4.43 41.49 -9.88
C THR A 31 5.68 41.72 -9.04
N CYS A 32 5.69 41.26 -7.78
CA CYS A 32 6.84 41.37 -6.88
C CYS A 32 8.04 40.51 -7.34
N ALA A 33 7.79 39.35 -7.95
CA ALA A 33 8.86 38.51 -8.51
C ALA A 33 9.61 39.22 -9.63
N TRP A 34 8.90 39.96 -10.49
CA TRP A 34 9.51 40.76 -11.56
C TRP A 34 10.05 42.10 -11.07
N ALA A 35 9.18 42.98 -10.58
CA ALA A 35 9.53 44.38 -10.27
C ALA A 35 10.52 44.48 -9.10
N CYS A 36 10.37 43.63 -8.09
CA CYS A 36 11.22 43.64 -6.89
C CYS A 36 12.24 42.49 -6.88
N GLY A 37 12.31 41.65 -7.92
CA GLY A 37 13.21 40.47 -7.95
C GLY A 37 13.02 39.55 -6.76
N THR A 38 11.78 39.46 -6.24
CA THR A 38 11.49 38.73 -5.01
C THR A 38 11.70 37.23 -5.21
N ASN A 39 12.59 36.64 -4.43
CA ASN A 39 12.72 35.19 -4.35
C ASN A 39 11.69 34.62 -3.37
N TYR A 40 10.81 33.76 -3.87
CA TYR A 40 9.78 33.09 -3.07
C TYR A 40 10.24 31.71 -2.63
N THR A 41 10.03 31.40 -1.35
CA THR A 41 10.11 30.04 -0.81
C THR A 41 8.69 29.49 -0.63
N LEU A 42 8.56 28.15 -0.56
CA LEU A 42 7.26 27.50 -0.35
C LEU A 42 6.57 28.00 0.93
N GLU A 43 7.32 28.15 2.02
CA GLU A 43 6.81 28.67 3.29
C GLU A 43 6.33 30.12 3.18
N ARG A 44 7.05 30.96 2.43
CA ARG A 44 6.66 32.35 2.19
C ARG A 44 5.37 32.42 1.39
N LEU A 45 5.22 31.60 0.34
CA LEU A 45 4.03 31.58 -0.49
C LEU A 45 2.79 31.16 0.30
N VAL A 46 2.91 30.12 1.13
CA VAL A 46 1.81 29.66 2.00
C VAL A 46 1.38 30.72 3.01
N LYS A 47 2.33 31.51 3.53
CA LYS A 47 2.05 32.60 4.48
C LYS A 47 1.64 33.92 3.82
N THR A 48 1.81 34.06 2.50
CA THR A 48 1.48 35.31 1.81
C THR A 48 -0.04 35.44 1.71
N PRO A 49 -0.64 36.54 2.21
CA PRO A 49 -2.08 36.74 2.11
C PRO A 49 -2.57 36.69 0.66
N ALA A 50 -3.69 36.01 0.43
CA ALA A 50 -4.30 35.87 -0.90
C ALA A 50 -4.73 37.21 -1.54
N SER A 51 -4.87 38.26 -0.72
CA SER A 51 -5.22 39.62 -1.13
C SER A 51 -4.14 40.60 -0.68
N SER A 52 -3.21 40.90 -1.58
CA SER A 52 -2.32 42.06 -1.48
C SER A 52 -2.43 42.85 -2.79
N VAL A 53 -1.98 44.10 -2.77
CA VAL A 53 -1.78 44.90 -3.98
C VAL A 53 -0.43 45.56 -3.91
N TRP A 54 0.32 45.46 -5.00
CA TRP A 54 1.54 46.21 -5.18
C TRP A 54 1.22 47.62 -5.70
N ALA A 55 1.41 48.64 -4.86
CA ALA A 55 1.04 50.01 -5.18
C ALA A 55 2.01 50.65 -6.18
N ILE A 56 1.49 51.45 -7.11
CA ILE A 56 2.33 52.12 -8.10
C ILE A 56 3.36 53.09 -7.50
N ASP A 57 3.08 53.64 -6.32
CA ASP A 57 3.96 54.62 -5.66
C ASP A 57 5.36 54.06 -5.38
N HIS A 58 5.53 52.74 -5.39
CA HIS A 58 6.86 52.11 -5.32
C HIS A 58 7.77 52.54 -6.48
N TYR A 59 7.27 52.69 -7.72
CA TYR A 59 8.09 53.20 -8.84
C TYR A 59 8.51 54.67 -8.68
N ARG A 60 7.88 55.42 -7.77
CA ARG A 60 8.23 56.82 -7.46
C ARG A 60 9.19 56.94 -6.29
N ASN A 61 9.07 56.03 -5.33
CA ASN A 61 9.73 56.12 -4.03
C ASN A 61 10.92 55.15 -3.88
N ASP A 62 11.04 54.17 -4.77
CA ASP A 62 12.09 53.15 -4.74
C ASP A 62 12.91 53.18 -6.04
N GLN A 63 14.17 53.59 -5.93
CA GLN A 63 15.10 53.70 -7.05
C GLN A 63 15.45 52.34 -7.65
N GLU A 64 15.55 51.29 -6.83
CA GLU A 64 15.91 49.95 -7.29
C GLU A 64 14.79 49.35 -8.16
N VAL A 65 13.54 49.52 -7.73
CA VAL A 65 12.37 49.14 -8.51
C VAL A 65 12.30 49.91 -9.83
N MET A 66 12.63 51.21 -9.81
CA MET A 66 12.65 52.03 -11.03
C MET A 66 13.76 51.59 -11.99
N ASP A 67 14.96 51.30 -11.49
CA ASP A 67 16.08 50.84 -12.29
C ASP A 67 15.78 49.48 -12.93
N ARG A 68 15.18 48.54 -12.19
CA ARG A 68 14.74 47.23 -12.69
C ARG A 68 13.58 47.28 -13.67
N SER A 69 12.87 48.40 -13.76
CA SER A 69 11.83 48.59 -14.78
C SER A 69 12.39 48.65 -16.20
N TRP A 70 13.68 48.99 -16.34
CA TRP A 70 14.34 49.14 -17.63
C TRP A 70 14.83 47.80 -18.17
N CYS A 71 14.52 47.54 -19.44
CA CYS A 71 14.98 46.35 -20.16
C CYS A 71 15.18 46.67 -21.64
N ASN A 72 15.90 45.79 -22.35
CA ASN A 72 16.09 45.87 -23.79
C ASN A 72 15.43 44.65 -24.45
N VAL A 73 14.41 44.90 -25.26
CA VAL A 73 13.66 43.84 -25.97
C VAL A 73 13.78 44.07 -27.46
N ASP A 74 14.35 43.11 -28.17
CA ASP A 74 14.56 43.12 -29.63
C ASP A 74 15.26 44.40 -30.14
N GLY A 75 16.16 44.97 -29.33
CA GLY A 75 16.92 46.19 -29.64
C GLY A 75 16.20 47.50 -29.28
N VAL A 76 15.03 47.42 -28.63
CA VAL A 76 14.26 48.58 -28.14
C VAL A 76 14.41 48.70 -26.63
N ARG A 77 14.95 49.84 -26.17
CA ARG A 77 15.05 50.15 -24.74
C ARG A 77 13.68 50.57 -24.20
N CYS A 78 13.15 49.78 -23.28
CA CYS A 78 11.81 49.95 -22.71
C CYS A 78 11.87 50.13 -21.19
N SER A 79 10.91 50.86 -20.63
CA SER A 79 10.65 50.87 -19.18
C SER A 79 9.24 50.33 -18.93
N LEU A 80 9.16 49.14 -18.35
CA LEU A 80 7.91 48.44 -18.05
C LEU A 80 7.45 48.76 -16.63
N LYS A 81 6.29 49.42 -16.50
CA LYS A 81 5.69 49.77 -15.22
C LYS A 81 4.43 48.95 -14.98
N LEU A 82 4.46 48.14 -13.93
CA LEU A 82 3.35 47.28 -13.52
C LEU A 82 2.34 48.02 -12.65
N TRP A 83 1.06 47.80 -12.93
CA TRP A 83 -0.06 48.28 -12.14
C TRP A 83 -0.85 47.07 -11.64
N ASP A 84 -0.50 46.59 -10.45
CA ASP A 84 -1.24 45.52 -9.79
C ASP A 84 -2.59 46.04 -9.30
N THR A 85 -3.63 45.21 -9.41
CA THR A 85 -5.00 45.61 -9.07
C THR A 85 -5.67 44.57 -8.18
N PHE A 86 -6.57 45.06 -7.33
CA PHE A 86 -7.44 44.18 -6.55
C PHE A 86 -8.44 43.46 -7.47
N GLY A 87 -8.58 42.15 -7.28
CA GLY A 87 -9.59 41.36 -8.00
C GLY A 87 -11.03 41.74 -7.66
N TYR A 88 -11.28 42.32 -6.48
CA TYR A 88 -12.64 42.61 -5.97
C TYR A 88 -12.95 44.12 -5.80
N HIS A 89 -11.95 45.01 -5.85
CA HIS A 89 -12.19 46.46 -5.71
C HIS A 89 -12.38 47.15 -7.06
N ASP A 90 -13.65 47.27 -7.43
CA ASP A 90 -14.10 47.77 -8.73
C ASP A 90 -13.59 49.19 -9.07
N LYS A 91 -13.74 50.17 -8.18
CA LYS A 91 -13.39 51.58 -8.46
C LYS A 91 -11.89 51.80 -8.75
N ASN A 92 -11.01 51.19 -7.96
CA ASN A 92 -9.55 51.36 -8.11
C ASN A 92 -9.03 50.63 -9.35
N ARG A 93 -9.53 49.43 -9.62
CA ARG A 93 -9.18 48.67 -10.83
C ARG A 93 -9.60 49.40 -12.10
N LYS A 94 -10.82 49.95 -12.11
CA LYS A 94 -11.38 50.73 -13.21
C LYS A 94 -10.57 51.98 -13.56
N PHE A 95 -9.88 52.57 -12.58
CA PHE A 95 -8.95 53.68 -12.80
C PHE A 95 -7.63 53.22 -13.45
N ALA A 96 -7.13 52.04 -13.09
CA ALA A 96 -5.86 51.51 -13.60
C ALA A 96 -5.86 51.34 -15.13
N TYR A 97 -7.00 51.00 -15.76
CA TYR A 97 -7.09 50.81 -17.22
C TYR A 97 -6.81 52.06 -18.08
N ARG A 98 -6.86 53.27 -17.50
CA ARG A 98 -6.66 54.50 -18.29
C ARG A 98 -5.22 54.59 -18.79
N GLY A 99 -5.06 54.68 -20.11
CA GLY A 99 -3.75 54.79 -20.74
C GLY A 99 -2.91 53.50 -20.63
N SER A 100 -3.55 52.35 -20.46
CA SER A 100 -2.85 51.06 -20.47
C SER A 100 -2.36 50.72 -21.86
N ASP A 101 -1.10 50.31 -21.94
CA ASP A 101 -0.49 49.86 -23.18
C ASP A 101 -0.68 48.36 -23.40
N VAL A 102 -0.84 47.59 -22.33
CA VAL A 102 -1.10 46.14 -22.34
C VAL A 102 -1.80 45.69 -21.07
N ILE A 103 -2.64 44.67 -21.18
CA ILE A 103 -3.31 44.03 -20.05
C ILE A 103 -2.76 42.63 -19.83
N LEU A 104 -2.32 42.34 -18.61
CA LEU A 104 -1.93 41.02 -18.15
C LEU A 104 -3.12 40.39 -17.41
N LEU A 105 -3.76 39.40 -18.03
CA LEU A 105 -4.96 38.76 -17.50
C LEU A 105 -4.60 37.42 -16.87
N CYS A 106 -4.61 37.36 -15.54
CA CYS A 106 -4.15 36.21 -14.77
C CYS A 106 -5.31 35.32 -14.30
N PHE A 107 -5.11 34.01 -14.41
CA PHE A 107 -5.87 32.98 -13.70
C PHE A 107 -4.89 32.01 -13.02
N SER A 108 -5.37 31.15 -12.13
CA SER A 108 -4.54 30.13 -11.47
C SER A 108 -4.80 28.76 -12.08
N VAL A 109 -3.74 28.02 -12.43
CA VAL A 109 -3.86 26.69 -13.04
C VAL A 109 -4.52 25.65 -12.12
N VAL A 110 -4.55 25.91 -10.81
CA VAL A 110 -5.22 25.06 -9.80
C VAL A 110 -6.58 25.60 -9.35
N LYS A 111 -7.15 26.56 -10.08
CA LYS A 111 -8.46 27.14 -9.76
C LYS A 111 -9.31 27.26 -11.03
N PRO A 112 -10.04 26.19 -11.41
CA PRO A 112 -10.81 26.14 -12.65
C PRO A 112 -11.81 27.29 -12.83
N SER A 113 -12.41 27.77 -11.72
CA SER A 113 -13.32 28.91 -11.74
C SER A 113 -12.65 30.20 -12.25
N SER A 114 -11.37 30.39 -11.94
CA SER A 114 -10.65 31.60 -12.34
C SER A 114 -10.40 31.67 -13.85
N LEU A 115 -10.22 30.52 -14.52
CA LEU A 115 -10.16 30.45 -15.98
C LEU A 115 -11.53 30.75 -16.59
N LYS A 116 -12.62 30.17 -16.05
CA LYS A 116 -13.99 30.46 -16.52
C LYS A 116 -14.35 31.95 -16.40
N ASN A 117 -13.84 32.63 -15.36
CA ASN A 117 -14.08 34.05 -15.14
C ASN A 117 -13.37 34.95 -16.16
N VAL A 118 -12.34 34.46 -16.87
CA VAL A 118 -11.66 35.20 -17.94
C VAL A 118 -12.67 35.66 -18.98
N GLU A 119 -13.44 34.73 -19.54
CA GLU A 119 -14.44 35.03 -20.57
C GLU A 119 -15.70 35.67 -19.98
N ARG A 120 -16.18 35.16 -18.84
CA ARG A 120 -17.47 35.57 -18.25
C ARG A 120 -17.47 36.98 -17.67
N PHE A 121 -16.34 37.44 -17.15
CA PHE A 121 -16.27 38.67 -16.36
C PHE A 121 -15.14 39.59 -16.83
N TRP A 122 -13.91 39.07 -16.85
CA TRP A 122 -12.72 39.92 -17.05
C TRP A 122 -12.64 40.49 -18.46
N LEU A 123 -12.86 39.66 -19.48
CA LEU A 123 -12.80 40.08 -20.87
C LEU A 123 -13.85 41.16 -21.21
N PRO A 124 -15.14 41.01 -20.85
CA PRO A 124 -16.13 42.09 -21.00
C PRO A 124 -15.72 43.39 -20.31
N GLU A 125 -15.22 43.31 -19.06
CA GLU A 125 -14.79 44.50 -18.31
C GLU A 125 -13.64 45.22 -19.02
N ILE A 126 -12.61 44.49 -19.45
CA ILE A 126 -11.44 45.02 -20.15
C ILE A 126 -11.88 45.67 -21.47
N LYS A 127 -12.63 44.94 -22.31
CA LYS A 127 -13.06 45.42 -23.62
C LYS A 127 -13.98 46.64 -23.55
N SER A 128 -14.76 46.79 -22.49
CA SER A 128 -15.61 47.98 -22.28
C SER A 128 -14.80 49.28 -22.03
N ARG A 129 -13.53 49.17 -21.58
CA ARG A 129 -12.72 50.33 -21.15
C ARG A 129 -11.52 50.59 -22.04
N CYS A 130 -10.88 49.54 -22.52
CA CYS A 130 -9.70 49.59 -23.36
C CYS A 130 -9.81 48.58 -24.51
N PRO A 131 -10.74 48.80 -25.46
CA PRO A 131 -11.09 47.81 -26.49
C PRO A 131 -9.92 47.42 -27.40
N ALA A 132 -9.02 48.36 -27.68
CA ALA A 132 -7.86 48.20 -28.55
C ALA A 132 -6.57 47.79 -27.81
N THR A 133 -6.58 47.71 -26.47
CA THR A 133 -5.37 47.35 -25.72
C THR A 133 -5.12 45.84 -25.83
N PRO A 134 -3.89 45.40 -26.19
CA PRO A 134 -3.56 43.98 -26.28
C PRO A 134 -3.68 43.31 -24.91
N ILE A 135 -4.13 42.05 -24.92
CA ILE A 135 -4.28 41.21 -23.73
C ILE A 135 -3.28 40.07 -23.84
N VAL A 136 -2.59 39.74 -22.74
CA VAL A 136 -1.78 38.53 -22.58
C VAL A 136 -2.39 37.69 -21.47
N LEU A 137 -2.76 36.44 -21.78
CA LEU A 137 -3.34 35.51 -20.82
C LEU A 137 -2.24 34.80 -20.04
N VAL A 138 -2.39 34.72 -18.71
CA VAL A 138 -1.37 34.13 -17.82
C VAL A 138 -1.97 33.10 -16.88
N GLY A 139 -1.46 31.88 -16.91
CA GLY A 139 -1.71 30.85 -15.90
C GLY A 139 -0.66 30.90 -14.80
N THR A 140 -1.03 31.24 -13.58
CA THR A 140 -0.11 31.28 -12.43
C THR A 140 -0.16 29.97 -11.63
N HIS A 141 0.83 29.79 -10.76
CA HIS A 141 0.97 28.63 -9.87
C HIS A 141 1.26 27.31 -10.61
N ALA A 142 2.02 27.36 -11.70
CA ALA A 142 2.40 26.17 -12.48
C ALA A 142 3.11 25.09 -11.64
N ASP A 143 3.81 25.49 -10.58
CA ASP A 143 4.45 24.59 -9.61
C ASP A 143 3.47 23.67 -8.87
N LEU A 144 2.22 24.12 -8.68
CA LEU A 144 1.20 23.32 -8.01
C LEU A 144 0.68 22.15 -8.85
N ARG A 145 1.08 22.01 -10.12
CA ARG A 145 0.81 20.84 -10.96
C ARG A 145 1.45 19.54 -10.45
N TYR A 146 2.50 19.65 -9.63
CA TYR A 146 3.15 18.49 -9.01
C TYR A 146 3.30 18.65 -7.49
N LEU A 147 3.44 19.87 -6.98
CA LEU A 147 3.63 20.10 -5.55
C LEU A 147 2.44 19.74 -4.68
N TYR A 148 1.20 19.74 -5.20
CA TYR A 148 0.03 19.31 -4.42
C TYR A 148 0.13 17.86 -3.91
N LYS A 149 0.87 16.99 -4.64
CA LYS A 149 1.17 15.61 -4.24
C LYS A 149 2.31 15.50 -3.23
N ASN A 150 3.13 16.53 -3.07
CA ASN A 150 4.31 16.51 -2.20
C ASN A 150 3.91 16.52 -0.71
N GLU A 151 4.45 15.58 0.07
CA GLU A 151 4.14 15.42 1.50
C GLU A 151 4.53 16.63 2.35
N LYS A 152 5.68 17.27 2.05
CA LYS A 152 6.10 18.49 2.76
C LYS A 152 5.10 19.61 2.51
N TYR A 153 4.65 19.79 1.28
CA TYR A 153 3.63 20.79 0.95
C TYR A 153 2.31 20.49 1.66
N LYS A 154 1.80 19.24 1.62
CA LYS A 154 0.54 18.84 2.27
C LYS A 154 0.53 19.17 3.76
N LYS A 155 1.63 18.88 4.47
CA LYS A 155 1.77 19.09 5.93
C LYS A 155 1.88 20.56 6.35
N MET A 156 2.13 21.49 5.43
CA MET A 156 2.18 22.92 5.78
C MET A 156 0.80 23.46 6.16
N ASN A 157 0.75 24.26 7.23
CA ASN A 157 -0.44 24.99 7.64
C ASN A 157 -0.71 26.15 6.65
N LYS A 158 -1.82 26.05 5.91
CA LYS A 158 -2.25 27.02 4.88
C LYS A 158 -3.41 27.90 5.35
N GLY A 159 -3.77 27.81 6.63
CA GLY A 159 -4.91 28.52 7.22
C GLY A 159 -6.25 27.81 7.04
N LEU A 160 -7.22 28.19 7.88
CA LEU A 160 -8.54 27.54 8.00
C LEU A 160 -9.40 27.61 6.72
N LEU A 161 -9.20 28.62 5.88
CA LEU A 161 -10.01 28.84 4.67
C LEU A 161 -9.36 28.29 3.39
N TYR A 162 -8.22 27.60 3.51
CA TYR A 162 -7.54 27.01 2.36
C TYR A 162 -8.25 25.71 1.95
N LYS A 163 -8.74 25.67 0.70
CA LYS A 163 -9.22 24.43 0.07
C LYS A 163 -8.01 23.64 -0.45
N ALA A 164 -7.87 22.39 -0.01
CA ALA A 164 -6.88 21.48 -0.57
C ALA A 164 -7.10 21.29 -2.07
N VAL A 165 -6.01 21.37 -2.84
CA VAL A 165 -6.01 21.14 -4.28
C VAL A 165 -6.16 19.64 -4.54
N SER A 166 -7.13 19.29 -5.36
CA SER A 166 -7.40 17.91 -5.82
C SER A 166 -6.97 17.72 -7.27
N ASP A 167 -6.95 16.48 -7.77
CA ASP A 167 -6.59 16.17 -9.15
C ASP A 167 -7.54 16.88 -10.15
N GLU A 168 -8.82 17.00 -9.80
CA GLU A 168 -9.86 17.64 -10.62
C GLU A 168 -9.73 19.18 -10.67
N ASP A 169 -9.01 19.77 -9.72
CA ASP A 169 -8.75 21.22 -9.69
C ASP A 169 -7.60 21.62 -10.64
N ILE A 170 -6.78 20.67 -11.12
CA ILE A 170 -5.62 20.94 -11.98
C ILE A 170 -6.06 21.13 -13.45
N LEU A 171 -5.95 22.35 -13.96
CA LEU A 171 -6.23 22.65 -15.38
C LEU A 171 -5.05 22.22 -16.25
N PRO A 172 -5.18 21.38 -17.29
CA PRO A 172 -4.08 21.09 -18.21
C PRO A 172 -3.65 22.33 -19.03
N PRO A 173 -2.40 22.42 -19.53
CA PRO A 173 -1.95 23.58 -20.31
C PRO A 173 -2.81 23.88 -21.54
N MET A 174 -3.43 22.84 -22.12
CA MET A 174 -4.33 22.99 -23.27
C MET A 174 -5.53 23.89 -22.93
N SER A 175 -6.09 23.78 -21.73
CA SER A 175 -7.24 24.60 -21.32
C SER A 175 -6.93 26.11 -21.33
N GLY A 176 -5.70 26.49 -20.94
CA GLY A 176 -5.25 27.87 -21.06
C GLY A 176 -5.04 28.31 -22.50
N ARG A 177 -4.50 27.43 -23.36
CA ARG A 177 -4.32 27.69 -24.80
C ARG A 177 -5.65 27.87 -25.52
N ASP A 178 -6.63 27.02 -25.23
CA ASP A 178 -7.97 27.11 -25.82
C ASP A 178 -8.66 28.42 -25.46
N MET A 179 -8.59 28.81 -24.18
CA MET A 179 -9.09 30.11 -23.73
C MET A 179 -8.36 31.26 -24.43
N ALA A 180 -7.04 31.20 -24.54
CA ALA A 180 -6.25 32.23 -25.19
C ALA A 180 -6.59 32.38 -26.69
N ALA A 181 -6.78 31.25 -27.38
CA ALA A 181 -7.23 31.22 -28.77
C ALA A 181 -8.63 31.86 -28.91
N SER A 182 -9.57 31.54 -28.01
CA SER A 182 -10.93 32.09 -28.03
C SER A 182 -10.98 33.61 -27.87
N ILE A 183 -10.04 34.19 -27.10
CA ILE A 183 -9.97 35.64 -26.85
C ILE A 183 -8.97 36.37 -27.75
N GLY A 184 -8.26 35.65 -28.63
CA GLY A 184 -7.23 36.21 -29.52
C GLY A 184 -5.99 36.75 -28.78
N ALA A 185 -5.56 36.09 -27.72
CA ALA A 185 -4.40 36.48 -26.90
C ALA A 185 -3.29 35.42 -26.92
N PRO A 186 -2.01 35.80 -26.74
CA PRO A 186 -0.96 34.83 -26.41
C PRO A 186 -1.12 34.32 -24.97
N TYR A 187 -0.59 33.12 -24.71
CA TYR A 187 -0.69 32.42 -23.43
C TYR A 187 0.68 32.03 -22.87
N TYR A 188 0.84 32.25 -21.55
CA TYR A 188 2.03 31.85 -20.81
C TYR A 188 1.63 31.30 -19.43
N GLU A 189 2.34 30.29 -18.96
CA GLU A 189 2.28 29.83 -17.57
C GLU A 189 3.47 30.34 -16.75
N THR A 190 3.26 30.56 -15.45
CA THR A 190 4.30 31.05 -14.56
C THR A 190 4.30 30.35 -13.21
N SER A 191 5.50 30.20 -12.65
CA SER A 191 5.70 29.79 -11.26
C SER A 191 6.68 30.76 -10.60
N VAL A 192 6.20 31.48 -9.58
CA VAL A 192 7.04 32.37 -8.76
C VAL A 192 7.99 31.62 -7.84
N LEU A 193 7.71 30.34 -7.56
CA LEU A 193 8.55 29.47 -6.75
C LEU A 193 9.78 29.00 -7.53
N THR A 194 9.58 28.52 -8.75
CA THR A 194 10.64 27.97 -9.62
C THR A 194 11.21 29.00 -10.58
N LYS A 195 10.64 30.21 -10.62
CA LYS A 195 10.89 31.28 -11.59
C LYS A 195 10.56 30.93 -13.04
N TYR A 196 9.90 29.80 -13.28
CA TYR A 196 9.52 29.36 -14.61
C TYR A 196 8.61 30.40 -15.28
N GLY A 197 8.97 30.78 -16.52
CA GLY A 197 8.14 31.58 -17.42
C GLY A 197 8.05 33.07 -17.11
N ILE A 198 8.68 33.55 -16.03
CA ILE A 198 8.50 34.94 -15.59
C ILE A 198 9.15 35.92 -16.57
N GLU A 199 10.42 35.69 -16.93
CA GLU A 199 11.15 36.58 -17.84
C GLU A 199 10.55 36.54 -19.24
N GLU A 200 10.26 35.33 -19.74
CA GLU A 200 9.64 35.11 -21.04
C GLU A 200 8.27 35.80 -21.12
N LEU A 201 7.46 35.72 -20.06
CA LEU A 201 6.19 36.42 -20.00
C LEU A 201 6.37 37.92 -20.19
N PHE A 202 7.21 38.56 -19.37
CA PHE A 202 7.32 40.02 -19.39
C PHE A 202 7.99 40.56 -20.66
N PHE A 203 8.94 39.83 -21.25
CA PHE A 203 9.48 40.16 -22.57
C PHE A 203 8.42 40.05 -23.67
N ASN A 204 7.56 39.03 -23.63
CA ASN A 204 6.49 38.88 -24.61
C ASN A 204 5.33 39.87 -24.42
N VAL A 205 5.08 40.31 -23.19
CA VAL A 205 4.17 41.45 -22.89
C VAL A 205 4.68 42.74 -23.53
N ILE A 206 5.99 42.99 -23.46
CA ILE A 206 6.64 44.13 -24.12
C ILE A 206 6.54 43.98 -25.64
N ARG A 207 6.85 42.81 -26.21
CA ARG A 207 6.69 42.55 -27.65
C ARG A 207 5.26 42.81 -28.13
N ALA A 208 4.25 42.29 -27.43
CA ALA A 208 2.84 42.52 -27.75
C ALA A 208 2.52 44.02 -27.83
N THR A 209 3.01 44.79 -26.86
CA THR A 209 2.84 46.25 -26.84
C THR A 209 3.53 46.93 -28.02
N LEU A 210 4.79 46.58 -28.27
CA LEU A 210 5.60 47.21 -29.32
C LEU A 210 5.07 46.88 -30.73
N ILE A 211 4.51 45.68 -30.93
CA ILE A 211 3.84 45.30 -32.18
C ILE A 211 2.58 46.17 -32.42
N GLU A 212 1.75 46.37 -31.40
CA GLU A 212 0.60 47.29 -31.52
C GLU A 212 1.05 48.73 -31.81
N ARG A 213 2.10 49.20 -31.14
CA ARG A 213 2.69 50.52 -31.41
C ARG A 213 3.29 50.61 -32.81
N ARG A 214 3.85 49.54 -33.35
CA ARG A 214 4.37 49.49 -34.73
C ARG A 214 3.26 49.75 -35.74
N ALA A 215 2.06 49.23 -35.50
CA ALA A 215 0.90 49.50 -36.36
C ALA A 215 0.49 50.98 -36.34
N LEU A 216 0.63 51.66 -35.19
CA LEU A 216 0.30 53.07 -35.03
C LEU A 216 1.44 54.04 -35.44
N LYS A 217 2.70 53.63 -35.25
CA LYS A 217 3.93 54.41 -35.49
C LYS A 217 4.80 53.78 -36.58
N PHE A 218 4.22 53.46 -37.74
CA PHE A 218 4.90 52.69 -38.80
C PHE A 218 6.18 53.33 -39.35
N TRP A 219 6.36 54.64 -39.16
CA TRP A 219 7.57 55.38 -39.52
C TRP A 219 8.76 55.10 -38.59
N ASN A 220 8.55 54.57 -37.38
CA ASN A 220 9.63 54.32 -36.42
C ASN A 220 10.43 53.07 -36.82
N PRO A 221 11.70 53.20 -37.28
CA PRO A 221 12.49 52.08 -37.77
C PRO A 221 12.90 51.10 -36.66
N GLN A 222 12.98 51.55 -35.40
CA GLN A 222 13.36 50.70 -34.27
C GLN A 222 12.33 49.60 -34.01
N LEU A 223 11.05 49.89 -34.28
CA LEU A 223 9.96 48.93 -34.08
C LEU A 223 9.88 47.85 -35.17
N ARG A 224 10.60 48.00 -36.30
CA ARG A 224 10.54 47.03 -37.41
C ARG A 224 11.16 45.68 -37.08
N ARG A 225 12.12 45.65 -36.15
CA ARG A 225 12.87 44.45 -35.73
C ARG A 225 12.21 43.70 -34.58
N VAL A 226 11.19 44.28 -33.96
CA VAL A 226 10.43 43.67 -32.86
C VAL A 226 9.75 42.40 -33.37
N GLN A 227 9.96 41.31 -32.65
CA GLN A 227 9.35 40.01 -32.94
C GLN A 227 7.93 39.96 -32.38
N TYR A 228 7.09 39.11 -32.96
CA TYR A 228 5.83 38.74 -32.31
C TYR A 228 6.09 38.00 -31.00
N PRO A 229 5.13 38.00 -30.05
CA PRO A 229 5.23 37.19 -28.83
C PRO A 229 5.62 35.73 -29.14
N LEU A 230 6.70 35.27 -28.52
CA LEU A 230 7.27 33.94 -28.73
C LEU A 230 6.49 32.85 -27.99
N ILE A 231 6.52 31.63 -28.51
CA ILE A 231 5.91 30.46 -27.85
C ILE A 231 6.74 30.06 -26.63
N GLN A 232 6.06 29.74 -25.52
CA GLN A 232 6.70 29.26 -24.31
C GLN A 232 7.02 27.76 -24.38
N ALA A 233 8.23 27.37 -23.99
CA ALA A 233 8.57 25.97 -23.77
C ALA A 233 7.79 25.39 -22.57
N PRO A 234 7.36 24.13 -22.60
CA PRO A 234 6.68 23.49 -21.47
C PRO A 234 7.49 23.53 -20.17
N MET A 235 6.81 23.51 -19.02
CA MET A 235 7.47 23.44 -17.71
C MET A 235 8.13 22.08 -17.55
N ASP A 236 9.40 22.07 -17.14
CA ASP A 236 10.10 20.85 -16.76
C ASP A 236 9.62 20.41 -15.37
N ILE A 237 8.86 19.31 -15.32
CA ILE A 237 8.30 18.77 -14.08
C ILE A 237 9.34 17.85 -13.45
N PRO A 238 9.69 18.04 -12.16
CA PRO A 238 10.67 17.16 -11.52
C PRO A 238 10.16 15.73 -11.49
N LYS A 239 11.06 14.78 -11.79
CA LYS A 239 10.76 13.35 -11.70
C LYS A 239 10.33 13.01 -10.27
N PRO A 240 9.25 12.25 -10.06
CA PRO A 240 8.85 11.82 -8.73
C PRO A 240 9.96 10.97 -8.09
N GLU A 241 10.12 11.10 -6.78
CA GLU A 241 11.00 10.21 -6.02
C GLU A 241 10.44 8.78 -6.07
N LEU A 242 11.31 7.79 -6.29
CA LEU A 242 10.89 6.40 -6.30
C LEU A 242 10.40 5.98 -4.90
N PRO A 243 9.31 5.22 -4.80
CA PRO A 243 8.84 4.72 -3.51
C PRO A 243 9.91 3.81 -2.88
N ILE A 244 10.18 4.00 -1.60
CA ILE A 244 11.05 3.09 -0.83
C ILE A 244 10.21 1.89 -0.43
N ILE A 245 10.45 0.75 -1.07
CA ILE A 245 9.82 -0.52 -0.67
C ILE A 245 10.56 -1.04 0.55
N LYS A 246 9.83 -1.26 1.64
CA LYS A 246 10.37 -1.78 2.90
C LYS A 246 9.97 -3.23 3.03
N ASP A 247 10.89 -4.05 3.54
CA ASP A 247 10.58 -5.40 3.97
C ASP A 247 9.41 -5.35 4.98
N PRO A 248 8.25 -5.97 4.66
CA PRO A 248 7.12 -5.99 5.57
C PRO A 248 7.37 -6.87 6.81
N GLY A 249 8.43 -7.67 6.83
CA GLY A 249 8.75 -8.64 7.87
C GLY A 249 7.92 -9.92 7.76
N THR A 250 7.99 -10.76 8.79
CA THR A 250 7.12 -11.95 8.88
C THR A 250 5.72 -11.52 9.30
N ALA A 251 4.71 -12.02 8.60
CA ALA A 251 3.34 -11.70 8.93
C ALA A 251 2.97 -12.25 10.33
N PRO A 252 2.06 -11.60 11.07
CA PRO A 252 1.60 -12.08 12.38
C PRO A 252 0.75 -13.35 12.24
N HIS A 253 1.41 -14.49 12.17
CA HIS A 253 0.90 -15.83 11.85
C HIS A 253 1.11 -16.79 13.03
N GLU A 254 0.97 -16.33 14.27
CA GLU A 254 1.31 -17.17 15.43
C GLU A 254 0.10 -17.52 16.28
N ASP A 255 -0.74 -16.55 16.64
CA ASP A 255 -1.93 -16.79 17.47
C ASP A 255 -3.11 -17.37 16.68
N LEU A 256 -3.67 -18.48 17.17
CA LEU A 256 -4.86 -19.15 16.63
C LEU A 256 -6.09 -18.95 17.53
N SER A 257 -5.96 -18.24 18.65
CA SER A 257 -6.98 -18.15 19.71
C SER A 257 -8.34 -17.64 19.25
N LYS A 258 -8.42 -16.89 18.14
CA LYS A 258 -9.67 -16.47 17.51
C LYS A 258 -10.59 -17.65 17.17
N LEU A 259 -10.02 -18.79 16.80
CA LEU A 259 -10.77 -20.00 16.48
C LEU A 259 -11.47 -20.62 17.69
N LEU A 260 -11.09 -20.28 18.93
CA LEU A 260 -11.74 -20.85 20.12
C LEU A 260 -13.21 -20.42 20.27
N GLN A 261 -13.64 -19.39 19.54
CA GLN A 261 -15.03 -18.93 19.48
C GLN A 261 -15.83 -19.64 18.38
N GLU A 262 -15.16 -20.32 17.47
CA GLU A 262 -15.77 -21.03 16.35
C GLU A 262 -16.15 -22.46 16.71
N ASP A 263 -16.99 -23.07 15.86
CA ASP A 263 -17.34 -24.46 16.05
C ASP A 263 -16.15 -25.39 15.74
N GLY A 264 -15.98 -26.41 16.58
CA GLY A 264 -14.85 -27.34 16.52
C GLY A 264 -15.29 -28.76 16.19
N ASP A 265 -14.38 -29.57 15.69
CA ASP A 265 -14.60 -30.99 15.43
C ASP A 265 -14.28 -31.88 16.66
N ILE A 266 -13.63 -31.30 17.67
CA ILE A 266 -13.30 -31.90 18.97
C ILE A 266 -14.11 -31.25 20.10
N ILE A 267 -14.55 -32.08 21.04
CA ILE A 267 -15.13 -31.64 22.30
C ILE A 267 -14.37 -32.28 23.46
N PHE A 268 -13.79 -31.46 24.33
CA PHE A 268 -13.25 -31.92 25.61
C PHE A 268 -14.35 -31.89 26.67
N ASP A 269 -14.55 -33.01 27.36
CA ASP A 269 -15.42 -33.11 28.54
C ASP A 269 -14.55 -33.11 29.80
N VAL A 270 -14.64 -32.01 30.56
CA VAL A 270 -13.93 -31.79 31.82
C VAL A 270 -14.95 -31.60 32.92
N GLN A 271 -15.18 -32.63 33.72
CA GLN A 271 -16.17 -32.60 34.81
C GLN A 271 -17.58 -32.17 34.36
N GLY A 272 -18.00 -32.53 33.13
CA GLY A 272 -19.29 -32.12 32.57
C GLY A 272 -19.30 -30.72 31.94
N THR A 273 -18.17 -30.00 31.96
CA THR A 273 -17.98 -28.77 31.17
C THR A 273 -17.38 -29.12 29.82
N HIS A 274 -17.94 -28.55 28.75
CA HIS A 274 -17.57 -28.89 27.38
C HIS A 274 -16.77 -27.77 26.70
N PHE A 275 -15.61 -28.09 26.15
CA PHE A 275 -14.76 -27.15 25.41
C PHE A 275 -14.59 -27.60 23.97
N ARG A 276 -14.87 -26.71 23.01
CA ARG A 276 -14.70 -26.97 21.57
C ARG A 276 -13.25 -26.74 21.15
N ALA A 277 -12.77 -27.56 20.22
CA ALA A 277 -11.42 -27.45 19.67
C ALA A 277 -11.32 -28.03 18.25
N HIS A 278 -10.18 -27.78 17.61
CA HIS A 278 -9.86 -28.18 16.24
C HIS A 278 -8.69 -29.16 16.25
N LYS A 279 -8.84 -30.32 15.58
CA LYS A 279 -7.79 -31.35 15.52
C LYS A 279 -6.42 -30.80 15.12
N ILE A 280 -6.34 -30.08 14.01
CA ILE A 280 -5.06 -29.58 13.49
C ILE A 280 -4.38 -28.63 14.47
N CYS A 281 -5.12 -27.74 15.13
CA CYS A 281 -4.57 -26.78 16.10
C CYS A 281 -3.96 -27.50 17.32
N LEU A 282 -4.58 -28.60 17.76
CA LEU A 282 -4.06 -29.42 18.85
C LEU A 282 -2.81 -30.20 18.43
N ILE A 283 -2.80 -30.81 17.25
CA ILE A 283 -1.67 -31.58 16.72
C ILE A 283 -0.42 -30.71 16.57
N ILE A 284 -0.57 -29.51 16.00
CA ILE A 284 0.54 -28.57 15.82
C ILE A 284 1.00 -27.94 17.14
N ALA A 285 0.21 -28.04 18.22
CA ALA A 285 0.61 -27.66 19.57
C ALA A 285 1.39 -28.81 20.22
N GLU A 286 0.78 -29.99 20.37
CA GLU A 286 1.33 -31.12 21.12
C GLU A 286 1.27 -32.42 20.31
N SER A 287 2.37 -33.19 20.32
CA SER A 287 2.48 -34.44 19.54
C SER A 287 1.57 -35.56 20.07
N VAL A 288 1.18 -35.49 21.34
CA VAL A 288 0.29 -36.46 21.97
C VAL A 288 -1.03 -36.62 21.22
N PHE A 289 -1.53 -35.53 20.64
CA PHE A 289 -2.79 -35.52 19.90
C PHE A 289 -2.73 -36.30 18.60
N GLU A 290 -1.55 -36.42 17.98
CA GLU A 290 -1.37 -37.22 16.79
C GLU A 290 -1.72 -38.70 17.06
N GLY A 291 -1.22 -39.27 18.16
CA GLY A 291 -1.57 -40.63 18.60
C GLY A 291 -3.04 -40.78 19.02
N ILE A 292 -3.61 -39.73 19.64
CA ILE A 292 -5.03 -39.72 20.04
C ILE A 292 -5.97 -39.68 18.83
N PHE A 293 -5.58 -39.07 17.71
CA PHE A 293 -6.45 -38.93 16.54
C PHE A 293 -6.21 -39.97 15.45
N VAL A 294 -5.03 -40.59 15.38
CA VAL A 294 -4.79 -41.72 14.48
C VAL A 294 -5.67 -42.91 14.90
N HIS A 295 -6.68 -43.20 14.07
CA HIS A 295 -7.47 -44.43 14.14
C HIS A 295 -6.78 -45.49 13.27
N SER A 296 -6.64 -46.72 13.77
CA SER A 296 -6.22 -47.86 12.94
C SER A 296 -7.18 -47.96 11.74
N PRO A 297 -6.69 -47.97 10.49
CA PRO A 297 -7.56 -47.86 9.32
C PRO A 297 -8.56 -49.03 9.28
N LYS A 298 -9.84 -48.69 9.08
CA LYS A 298 -10.81 -49.63 8.53
C LYS A 298 -10.24 -50.13 7.19
N ALA A 299 -10.11 -51.45 7.06
CA ALA A 299 -9.76 -52.11 5.82
C ALA A 299 -10.87 -51.89 4.78
N ASN A 300 -10.87 -50.72 4.12
CA ASN A 300 -11.67 -50.49 2.93
C ASN A 300 -10.88 -51.01 1.73
N GLY A 301 -11.26 -52.21 1.28
CA GLY A 301 -10.73 -52.83 0.09
C GLY A 301 -10.93 -51.94 -1.14
N ARG A 302 -9.86 -51.29 -1.59
CA ARG A 302 -9.71 -50.95 -3.00
C ARG A 302 -9.15 -52.19 -3.70
N LYS A 303 -10.04 -52.95 -4.35
CA LYS A 303 -9.65 -53.91 -5.39
C LYS A 303 -8.96 -53.12 -6.51
N SER A 304 -7.64 -53.09 -6.52
CA SER A 304 -6.90 -52.82 -7.75
C SER A 304 -6.91 -54.10 -8.58
N LEU A 305 -7.72 -54.10 -9.63
CA LEU A 305 -7.59 -55.02 -10.74
C LEU A 305 -6.26 -54.72 -11.43
N SER A 306 -5.24 -55.56 -11.23
CA SER A 306 -4.16 -55.71 -12.20
C SER A 306 -4.01 -57.18 -12.59
N ARG A 307 -3.99 -57.37 -13.90
CA ARG A 307 -3.95 -58.66 -14.61
C ARG A 307 -2.70 -59.45 -14.28
N GLN A 308 -2.88 -60.76 -14.36
CA GLN A 308 -1.88 -61.82 -14.38
C GLN A 308 -0.62 -61.48 -15.19
N GLY A 309 0.52 -61.84 -14.61
CA GLY A 309 1.81 -62.00 -15.28
C GLY A 309 2.69 -62.87 -14.38
N SER A 310 2.75 -64.16 -14.71
CA SER A 310 3.39 -65.23 -13.94
C SER A 310 4.92 -65.30 -14.14
N SER A 311 5.55 -65.86 -13.09
CA SER A 311 6.83 -66.60 -13.04
C SER A 311 8.13 -65.81 -12.85
N GLY A 312 8.95 -66.30 -11.90
CA GLY A 312 10.34 -65.89 -11.73
C GLY A 312 10.83 -65.94 -10.27
N SER A 313 10.99 -67.13 -9.72
CA SER A 313 11.73 -67.39 -8.48
C SER A 313 13.21 -67.05 -8.64
N ASP A 314 13.81 -66.30 -7.72
CA ASP A 314 15.19 -66.61 -7.28
C ASP A 314 15.53 -66.01 -5.92
N SER A 315 16.53 -66.63 -5.33
CA SER A 315 16.89 -66.76 -3.94
C SER A 315 18.14 -65.93 -3.61
N GLY A 316 18.16 -65.42 -2.37
CA GLY A 316 19.36 -65.23 -1.54
C GLY A 316 20.52 -64.37 -2.06
N ARG A 317 20.88 -63.33 -1.30
CA ARG A 317 22.21 -63.26 -0.65
C ARG A 317 22.35 -62.07 0.29
N LYS A 318 22.81 -62.38 1.50
CA LYS A 318 23.45 -61.46 2.44
C LYS A 318 24.74 -60.91 1.83
N SER A 319 25.05 -59.65 2.08
CA SER A 319 26.42 -59.14 2.11
C SER A 319 26.53 -58.05 3.16
N GLU A 320 27.25 -58.36 4.23
CA GLU A 320 27.90 -57.39 5.10
C GLU A 320 28.95 -56.60 4.30
N LYS A 321 29.15 -55.33 4.65
CA LYS A 321 30.49 -54.70 4.74
C LYS A 321 30.40 -53.30 5.37
N ASN A 322 31.06 -53.19 6.52
CA ASN A 322 32.03 -52.16 6.95
C ASN A 322 31.75 -50.71 6.51
N GLY A 323 31.50 -49.76 7.40
CA GLY A 323 32.31 -49.47 8.59
C GLY A 323 33.34 -48.39 8.26
N TRP A 324 32.92 -47.13 8.33
CA TRP A 324 33.80 -45.95 8.42
C TRP A 324 33.27 -45.08 9.56
N LYS A 325 34.06 -45.01 10.64
CA LYS A 325 33.90 -44.05 11.73
C LYS A 325 34.58 -42.75 11.31
N GLU A 326 33.88 -41.63 11.45
CA GLU A 326 34.52 -40.35 11.74
C GLU A 326 33.84 -39.74 12.96
N ASP A 327 34.65 -39.64 14.02
CA ASP A 327 34.32 -38.96 15.26
C ASP A 327 34.33 -37.44 15.03
N LYS A 328 33.20 -36.78 15.26
CA LYS A 328 33.17 -35.37 15.62
C LYS A 328 32.21 -35.19 16.80
N GLU A 329 32.81 -35.13 17.98
CA GLU A 329 32.22 -34.55 19.17
C GLU A 329 31.80 -33.11 18.87
N ASN A 330 30.51 -32.83 18.95
CA ASN A 330 30.01 -31.50 19.28
C ASN A 330 28.84 -31.68 20.25
N LEU A 331 29.13 -31.36 21.51
CA LEU A 331 28.20 -31.32 22.62
C LEU A 331 27.21 -30.16 22.44
N ILE A 332 26.00 -30.47 21.97
CA ILE A 332 24.77 -29.75 22.38
C ILE A 332 23.72 -30.83 22.61
N GLY A 333 23.47 -31.15 23.89
CA GLY A 333 22.48 -32.14 24.28
C GLY A 333 21.08 -31.68 23.91
N GLY A 334 20.52 -32.26 22.85
CA GLY A 334 19.07 -32.33 22.71
C GLY A 334 18.49 -33.23 23.81
N PRO A 335 17.23 -33.02 24.23
CA PRO A 335 16.58 -33.95 25.13
C PRO A 335 16.59 -35.35 24.49
N PRO A 336 16.70 -36.44 25.28
CA PRO A 336 16.58 -37.78 24.73
C PRO A 336 15.24 -37.89 23.98
N PRO A 337 15.17 -38.64 22.88
CA PRO A 337 13.89 -38.93 22.26
C PRO A 337 12.97 -39.49 23.35
N LEU A 338 11.78 -38.89 23.49
CA LEU A 338 10.73 -39.44 24.35
C LEU A 338 10.55 -40.93 23.97
N PRO A 339 10.36 -41.83 24.95
CA PRO A 339 10.14 -43.23 24.64
C PRO A 339 9.01 -43.33 23.62
N ASP A 340 9.22 -44.12 22.57
CA ASP A 340 8.17 -44.47 21.61
C ASP A 340 6.91 -44.77 22.42
N ILE A 341 5.87 -43.94 22.22
CA ILE A 341 4.57 -44.18 22.83
C ILE A 341 4.00 -45.39 22.07
N CYS A 342 4.48 -46.58 22.43
CA CYS A 342 3.89 -47.84 22.04
C CYS A 342 2.50 -47.88 22.65
N LEU A 343 1.50 -47.48 21.87
CA LEU A 343 0.10 -47.81 22.09
C LEU A 343 -0.08 -49.32 21.86
N HIS A 344 0.53 -50.16 22.70
CA HIS A 344 0.13 -51.56 22.82
C HIS A 344 -1.18 -51.58 23.60
N GLY A 345 -2.29 -51.50 22.86
CA GLY A 345 -3.60 -51.76 23.42
C GLY A 345 -3.63 -53.17 24.00
N THR A 346 -3.89 -53.28 25.30
CA THR A 346 -4.54 -54.47 25.82
C THR A 346 -5.93 -54.51 25.19
N GLU A 347 -6.13 -55.45 24.27
CA GLU A 347 -7.44 -55.78 23.70
C GLU A 347 -8.42 -56.06 24.83
N ALA A 348 -9.32 -55.12 25.11
CA ALA A 348 -10.48 -55.35 25.95
C ALA A 348 -11.67 -54.54 25.41
N MET A 349 -12.53 -55.26 24.69
CA MET A 349 -13.96 -54.98 24.45
C MET A 349 -14.27 -53.66 23.70
N THR A 350 -14.12 -53.68 22.38
CA THR A 350 -14.62 -52.63 21.49
C THR A 350 -16.11 -52.77 21.23
N ASN A 351 -16.93 -51.98 21.93
CA ASN A 351 -18.08 -51.35 21.27
C ASN A 351 -17.50 -50.21 20.42
N GLY A 352 -17.60 -50.33 19.10
CA GLY A 352 -16.72 -49.72 18.08
C GLY A 352 -16.58 -48.19 17.99
N ASN A 353 -17.04 -47.42 18.97
CA ASN A 353 -17.00 -45.95 18.98
C ASN A 353 -16.31 -45.34 20.22
N CYS A 354 -15.73 -46.12 21.14
CA CYS A 354 -15.06 -45.61 22.35
C CYS A 354 -13.71 -46.32 22.58
N ARG A 355 -12.63 -45.54 22.76
CA ARG A 355 -11.26 -46.00 23.01
C ARG A 355 -10.73 -45.39 24.31
N LEU A 356 -10.38 -46.22 25.29
CA LEU A 356 -9.65 -45.79 26.48
C LEU A 356 -8.24 -45.32 26.10
N LEU A 357 -7.79 -44.21 26.69
CA LEU A 357 -6.49 -43.61 26.43
C LEU A 357 -5.55 -43.93 27.59
N ASN A 358 -4.34 -44.39 27.28
CA ASN A 358 -3.28 -44.59 28.26
C ASN A 358 -2.31 -43.42 28.22
N VAL A 359 -2.83 -42.21 28.42
CA VAL A 359 -2.08 -40.95 28.31
C VAL A 359 -2.44 -40.07 29.51
N PRO A 360 -1.47 -39.46 30.21
CA PRO A 360 -1.72 -38.61 31.37
C PRO A 360 -2.76 -37.51 31.09
N GLY A 361 -3.79 -37.44 31.93
CA GLY A 361 -4.86 -36.45 31.83
C GLY A 361 -5.95 -36.74 30.78
N PHE A 362 -5.81 -37.78 29.94
CA PHE A 362 -6.78 -38.18 28.92
C PHE A 362 -7.35 -39.57 29.24
N VAL A 363 -8.67 -39.68 29.44
CA VAL A 363 -9.30 -40.93 29.89
C VAL A 363 -9.79 -41.78 28.72
N LYS A 364 -10.55 -41.17 27.81
CA LYS A 364 -11.10 -41.87 26.64
C LYS A 364 -11.40 -40.91 25.49
N VAL A 365 -11.44 -41.45 24.28
CA VAL A 365 -11.92 -40.78 23.07
C VAL A 365 -13.08 -41.58 22.49
N GLU A 366 -14.15 -40.89 22.11
CA GLU A 366 -15.34 -41.52 21.53
C GLU A 366 -16.02 -40.63 20.48
N GLU A 367 -16.68 -41.23 19.50
CA GLU A 367 -17.55 -40.49 18.56
C GLU A 367 -18.96 -40.41 19.12
N LYS A 368 -19.49 -39.19 19.30
CA LYS A 368 -20.87 -38.94 19.76
C LYS A 368 -21.61 -38.02 18.80
N LEU A 369 -22.93 -38.21 18.72
CA LEU A 369 -23.82 -37.21 18.14
C LEU A 369 -23.92 -36.04 19.12
N TRP A 370 -23.68 -34.86 18.60
CA TRP A 370 -23.72 -33.60 19.33
C TRP A 370 -24.72 -32.68 18.65
N MET A 371 -25.68 -32.16 19.42
CA MET A 371 -26.64 -31.19 18.90
C MET A 371 -26.00 -29.80 18.94
N ASP A 372 -25.89 -29.16 17.78
CA ASP A 372 -25.50 -27.76 17.76
C ASP A 372 -26.63 -26.88 18.34
N PRO A 373 -26.36 -26.03 19.35
CA PRO A 373 -27.40 -25.23 19.99
C PRO A 373 -28.07 -24.19 19.09
N LEU A 374 -27.43 -23.80 17.97
CA LEU A 374 -27.90 -22.74 17.08
C LEU A 374 -28.60 -23.32 15.85
N SER A 375 -28.02 -24.35 15.22
CA SER A 375 -28.59 -24.96 14.02
C SER A 375 -29.58 -26.09 14.32
N LEU A 376 -29.57 -26.63 15.54
CA LEU A 376 -30.33 -27.82 15.96
C LEU A 376 -30.04 -29.07 15.11
N VAL A 377 -28.93 -29.06 14.39
CA VAL A 377 -28.45 -30.21 13.61
C VAL A 377 -27.61 -31.10 14.51
N GLU A 378 -27.84 -32.41 14.42
CA GLU A 378 -26.98 -33.41 15.07
C GLU A 378 -25.77 -33.70 14.20
N GLU A 379 -24.59 -33.38 14.70
CA GLU A 379 -23.32 -33.67 14.05
C GLU A 379 -22.51 -34.70 14.85
N LYS A 380 -21.77 -35.55 14.15
CA LYS A 380 -20.81 -36.43 14.82
C LYS A 380 -19.57 -35.63 15.20
N LYS A 381 -19.29 -35.54 16.50
CA LYS A 381 -18.09 -34.91 17.06
C LYS A 381 -17.23 -35.96 17.76
N THR A 382 -15.92 -35.75 17.76
CA THR A 382 -14.99 -36.56 18.56
C THR A 382 -14.93 -35.97 19.97
N VAL A 383 -15.41 -36.74 20.95
CA VAL A 383 -15.44 -36.34 22.37
C VAL A 383 -14.27 -36.98 23.10
N ILE A 384 -13.47 -36.17 23.77
CA ILE A 384 -12.37 -36.60 24.63
C ILE A 384 -12.76 -36.35 26.08
N THR A 385 -12.90 -37.41 26.86
CA THR A 385 -13.12 -37.29 28.31
C THR A 385 -11.79 -37.12 29.01
N MET A 386 -11.69 -36.05 29.80
CA MET A 386 -10.49 -35.68 30.54
C MET A 386 -10.51 -36.24 31.96
N ASP A 387 -9.35 -36.27 32.61
CA ASP A 387 -9.23 -36.72 33.99
C ASP A 387 -10.11 -35.87 34.93
N SER A 388 -10.85 -36.53 35.82
CA SER A 388 -11.71 -35.90 36.83
C SER A 388 -10.96 -34.96 37.78
N GLU A 389 -9.63 -35.09 37.88
CA GLU A 389 -8.77 -34.22 38.66
C GLU A 389 -8.52 -32.83 38.05
N LEU A 390 -8.89 -32.63 36.78
CA LEU A 390 -8.72 -31.37 36.05
C LEU A 390 -9.83 -30.37 36.37
N ASN A 391 -9.44 -29.15 36.75
CA ASN A 391 -10.36 -28.04 36.97
C ASN A 391 -10.78 -27.41 35.61
N PRO A 392 -12.08 -27.20 35.35
CA PRO A 392 -12.54 -26.62 34.08
C PRO A 392 -11.97 -25.22 33.75
N LEU A 393 -11.84 -24.34 34.74
CA LEU A 393 -11.29 -22.99 34.55
C LEU A 393 -9.81 -23.06 34.18
N ALA A 394 -9.03 -23.90 34.86
CA ALA A 394 -7.64 -24.15 34.53
C ALA A 394 -7.49 -24.76 33.12
N PHE A 395 -8.37 -25.70 32.75
CA PHE A 395 -8.35 -26.32 31.43
C PHE A 395 -8.61 -25.32 30.30
N GLN A 396 -9.47 -24.32 30.52
CA GLN A 396 -9.66 -23.23 29.55
C GLN A 396 -8.34 -22.51 29.22
N TYR A 397 -7.51 -22.27 30.24
CA TYR A 397 -6.18 -21.66 30.04
C TYR A 397 -5.19 -22.60 29.36
N VAL A 398 -5.24 -23.91 29.65
CA VAL A 398 -4.46 -24.93 28.91
C VAL A 398 -4.84 -24.93 27.43
N LEU A 399 -6.14 -24.94 27.13
CA LEU A 399 -6.63 -24.91 25.76
C LEU A 399 -6.20 -23.62 25.05
N ARG A 400 -6.32 -22.47 25.72
CA ARG A 400 -5.82 -21.20 25.20
C ARG A 400 -4.33 -21.25 24.90
N PHE A 401 -3.52 -21.82 25.81
CA PHE A 401 -2.08 -22.01 25.60
C PHE A 401 -1.79 -22.86 24.36
N TRP A 402 -2.53 -23.95 24.12
CA TRP A 402 -2.36 -24.73 22.89
C TRP A 402 -2.67 -23.94 21.61
N TYR A 403 -3.45 -22.87 21.66
CA TYR A 403 -3.78 -22.04 20.50
C TYR A 403 -2.88 -20.82 20.37
N SER A 404 -2.52 -20.15 21.46
CA SER A 404 -1.74 -18.92 21.44
C SER A 404 -0.26 -19.10 21.76
N GLY A 405 0.14 -20.21 22.41
CA GLY A 405 1.48 -20.36 22.98
C GLY A 405 1.75 -19.49 24.21
N GLN A 406 0.75 -18.75 24.68
CA GLN A 406 0.89 -17.72 25.72
C GLN A 406 -0.02 -18.00 26.91
N VAL A 407 0.43 -17.58 28.10
CA VAL A 407 -0.37 -17.56 29.33
C VAL A 407 -0.68 -16.11 29.67
N PRO A 408 -1.96 -15.71 29.79
CA PRO A 408 -2.33 -14.35 30.17
C PRO A 408 -1.73 -13.97 31.53
N GLY A 409 -1.10 -12.80 31.63
CA GLY A 409 -0.55 -12.29 32.89
C GLY A 409 -1.61 -12.02 33.97
N SER A 410 -2.87 -11.89 33.59
CA SER A 410 -4.03 -11.72 34.48
C SER A 410 -4.70 -13.05 34.88
N CYS A 411 -4.03 -14.19 34.69
CA CYS A 411 -4.59 -15.50 35.03
C CYS A 411 -4.95 -15.58 36.51
N ASP A 412 -6.23 -15.79 36.77
CA ASP A 412 -6.89 -15.78 38.08
C ASP A 412 -6.79 -17.14 38.81
N CYS A 413 -6.31 -18.19 38.14
CA CYS A 413 -6.17 -19.55 38.69
C CYS A 413 -4.78 -20.17 38.43
N LEU A 414 -3.69 -19.44 38.72
CA LEU A 414 -2.32 -19.90 38.44
C LEU A 414 -1.96 -21.23 39.13
N ALA A 415 -2.45 -21.48 40.35
CA ALA A 415 -2.17 -22.72 41.08
C ALA A 415 -2.86 -23.93 40.43
N GLU A 416 -4.14 -23.77 40.07
CA GLU A 416 -4.93 -24.78 39.38
C GLU A 416 -4.40 -25.03 37.96
N LEU A 417 -3.97 -23.98 37.25
CA LEU A 417 -3.34 -24.08 35.94
C LEU A 417 -2.03 -24.87 35.99
N ARG A 418 -1.19 -24.62 37.00
CA ARG A 418 0.03 -25.39 37.22
C ARG A 418 -0.27 -26.87 37.45
N ARG A 419 -1.22 -27.19 38.33
CA ARG A 419 -1.65 -28.57 38.60
C ARG A 419 -2.20 -29.24 37.33
N ALA A 420 -3.00 -28.53 36.53
CA ALA A 420 -3.50 -29.05 35.25
C ALA A 420 -2.36 -29.33 34.26
N ALA A 421 -1.36 -28.45 34.19
CA ALA A 421 -0.19 -28.64 33.35
C ALA A 421 0.67 -29.84 33.82
N GLU A 422 0.76 -30.09 35.13
CA GLU A 422 1.43 -31.27 35.70
C GLU A 422 0.69 -32.57 35.34
N ILE A 423 -0.65 -32.61 35.48
CA ILE A 423 -1.48 -33.76 35.10
C ILE A 423 -1.33 -34.09 33.60
N LEU A 424 -1.33 -33.05 32.75
CA LEU A 424 -1.22 -33.18 31.29
C LEU A 424 0.23 -33.32 30.80
N MET A 425 1.22 -33.31 31.71
CA MET A 425 2.64 -33.41 31.40
C MET A 425 3.13 -32.35 30.40
N LEU A 426 2.79 -31.07 30.64
CA LEU A 426 3.13 -29.91 29.79
C LEU A 426 4.30 -29.10 30.40
N PRO A 427 5.57 -29.49 30.21
CA PRO A 427 6.73 -28.89 30.89
C PRO A 427 6.91 -27.40 30.59
N THR A 428 6.67 -26.98 29.34
CA THR A 428 6.76 -25.57 28.93
C THR A 428 5.75 -24.72 29.68
N LEU A 429 4.50 -25.20 29.80
CA LEU A 429 3.45 -24.48 30.51
C LEU A 429 3.72 -24.43 32.02
N ILE A 430 4.23 -25.51 32.61
CA ILE A 430 4.63 -25.54 34.03
C ILE A 430 5.68 -24.46 34.31
N LEU A 431 6.69 -24.34 33.43
CA LEU A 431 7.74 -23.32 33.57
C LEU A 431 7.18 -21.91 33.40
N MET A 432 6.33 -21.67 32.38
CA MET A 432 5.72 -20.36 32.15
C MET A 432 4.86 -19.88 33.31
N VAL A 433 4.09 -20.78 33.91
CA VAL A 433 3.26 -20.50 35.09
C VAL A 433 4.13 -20.25 36.32
N SER A 434 5.24 -20.99 36.48
CA SER A 434 6.20 -20.76 37.56
C SER A 434 6.83 -19.37 37.46
N ASN A 435 7.24 -18.94 36.26
CA ASN A 435 7.77 -17.60 36.02
C ASN A 435 6.74 -16.51 36.33
N LEU A 436 5.45 -16.74 36.05
CA LEU A 436 4.38 -15.81 36.43
C LEU A 436 4.21 -15.73 37.95
N GLN A 437 4.30 -16.87 38.66
CA GLN A 437 4.21 -16.93 40.12
C GLN A 437 5.38 -16.21 40.81
N THR A 438 6.59 -16.24 40.23
CA THR A 438 7.78 -15.55 40.76
C THR A 438 7.89 -14.09 40.33
N GLY A 439 7.00 -13.61 39.45
CA GLY A 439 7.07 -12.25 38.88
C GLY A 439 8.14 -12.09 37.80
N GLU A 440 8.67 -13.18 37.26
CA GLU A 440 9.73 -13.23 36.24
C GLU A 440 9.16 -13.49 34.83
N SER A 441 7.99 -12.89 34.52
CA SER A 441 7.26 -13.13 33.27
C SER A 441 8.05 -12.81 31.99
N TYR A 442 9.08 -11.96 32.09
CA TYR A 442 10.00 -11.64 30.99
C TYR A 442 10.75 -12.89 30.46
N LEU A 443 10.91 -13.93 31.30
CA LEU A 443 11.51 -15.21 30.93
C LEU A 443 10.60 -16.08 30.05
N ASN A 444 9.33 -15.69 29.85
CA ASN A 444 8.41 -16.43 29.00
C ASN A 444 8.62 -16.15 27.51
N HIS A 445 9.21 -15.00 27.13
CA HIS A 445 9.39 -14.66 25.72
C HIS A 445 10.23 -15.71 24.94
N PRO A 446 11.36 -16.24 25.45
CA PRO A 446 12.07 -17.34 24.78
C PRO A 446 11.25 -18.63 24.67
N LEU A 447 10.41 -18.94 25.67
CA LEU A 447 9.55 -20.12 25.67
C LEU A 447 8.46 -20.01 24.61
N GLU A 448 7.87 -18.82 24.48
CA GLU A 448 6.92 -18.48 23.40
C GLU A 448 7.58 -18.63 22.03
N SER A 449 8.79 -18.07 21.82
CA SER A 449 9.51 -18.21 20.55
C SER A 449 9.81 -19.68 20.18
N ASN A 450 10.18 -20.50 21.17
CA ASN A 450 10.42 -21.93 20.96
C ASN A 450 9.12 -22.67 20.60
N PHE A 451 8.01 -22.33 21.25
CA PHE A 451 6.70 -22.88 20.94
C PHE A 451 6.28 -22.55 19.51
N TYR A 452 6.42 -21.29 19.07
CA TYR A 452 6.11 -20.88 17.69
C TYR A 452 7.01 -21.56 16.66
N THR A 453 8.30 -21.73 16.97
CA THR A 453 9.24 -22.46 16.10
C THR A 453 8.82 -23.92 15.94
N SER A 454 8.49 -24.60 17.05
CA SER A 454 8.00 -25.98 17.04
C SER A 454 6.71 -26.12 16.24
N ARG A 455 5.75 -25.21 16.45
CA ARG A 455 4.49 -25.16 15.69
C ARG A 455 4.74 -24.97 14.19
N LYS A 456 5.64 -24.06 13.81
CA LYS A 456 5.98 -23.81 12.40
C LYS A 456 6.56 -25.07 11.74
N ASN A 457 7.44 -25.78 12.43
CA ASN A 457 8.00 -27.04 11.94
C ASN A 457 6.93 -28.13 11.77
N LYS A 458 5.95 -28.20 12.69
CA LYS A 458 4.81 -29.12 12.57
C LYS A 458 3.85 -28.71 11.44
N LEU A 459 3.57 -27.42 11.27
CA LEU A 459 2.77 -26.92 10.15
C LEU A 459 3.44 -27.23 8.80
N GLN A 460 4.78 -27.18 8.73
CA GLN A 460 5.51 -27.58 7.54
C GLN A 460 5.38 -29.09 7.29
N SER A 461 5.74 -29.93 8.25
CA SER A 461 5.76 -31.39 8.04
C SER A 461 4.36 -32.03 7.92
N ILE A 462 3.41 -31.60 8.75
CA ILE A 462 2.03 -32.14 8.75
C ILE A 462 1.20 -31.43 7.69
N GLY A 463 1.28 -30.11 7.66
CA GLY A 463 0.44 -29.26 6.85
C GLY A 463 0.83 -29.20 5.38
N LEU A 464 2.13 -29.08 5.08
CA LEU A 464 2.62 -28.90 3.71
C LEU A 464 3.16 -30.19 3.07
N GLU A 465 3.91 -30.99 3.83
CA GLU A 465 4.62 -32.15 3.27
C GLU A 465 3.79 -33.44 3.27
N SER A 466 3.10 -33.76 4.37
CA SER A 466 2.34 -35.02 4.49
C SER A 466 0.84 -34.93 4.17
N GLY A 467 0.24 -33.74 4.29
CA GLY A 467 -1.18 -33.52 3.99
C GLY A 467 -2.13 -34.35 4.88
N ARG A 468 -1.74 -34.62 6.13
CA ARG A 468 -2.55 -35.44 7.07
C ARG A 468 -3.53 -34.56 7.82
N PHE A 469 -4.70 -35.14 8.17
CA PHE A 469 -5.78 -34.47 8.91
C PHE A 469 -6.43 -33.30 8.16
N THR A 470 -6.30 -33.27 6.84
CA THR A 470 -6.99 -32.31 5.98
C THR A 470 -8.50 -32.56 6.00
N ASP A 471 -9.25 -31.47 5.88
CA ASP A 471 -10.72 -31.43 5.98
C ASP A 471 -11.35 -30.64 4.82
N ILE A 472 -10.55 -30.24 3.83
CA ILE A 472 -11.00 -29.61 2.60
C ILE A 472 -10.03 -29.85 1.45
N GLU A 473 -10.54 -29.93 0.22
CA GLU A 473 -9.78 -29.97 -1.02
C GLU A 473 -10.08 -28.75 -1.90
N PHE A 474 -9.06 -28.20 -2.54
CA PHE A 474 -9.19 -27.14 -3.55
C PHE A 474 -8.96 -27.73 -4.94
N GLN A 475 -9.95 -27.59 -5.81
CA GLN A 475 -9.87 -27.98 -7.23
C GLN A 475 -9.27 -26.83 -8.04
N LEU A 476 -8.08 -27.07 -8.59
CA LEU A 476 -7.28 -26.16 -9.40
C LEU A 476 -7.35 -26.56 -10.88
N GLU A 477 -6.70 -25.78 -11.74
CA GLU A 477 -6.72 -26.03 -13.19
C GLU A 477 -6.05 -27.35 -13.59
N ASP A 478 -4.95 -27.70 -12.93
CA ASP A 478 -4.10 -28.84 -13.23
C ASP A 478 -4.03 -29.88 -12.10
N GLY A 479 -4.81 -29.72 -11.02
CA GLY A 479 -4.81 -30.67 -9.92
C GLY A 479 -5.70 -30.32 -8.72
N VAL A 480 -5.46 -31.02 -7.61
CA VAL A 480 -6.19 -30.85 -6.35
C VAL A 480 -5.20 -30.74 -5.19
N ILE A 481 -5.46 -29.84 -4.24
CA ILE A 481 -4.66 -29.68 -3.02
C ILE A 481 -5.56 -29.79 -1.79
N ALA A 482 -5.23 -30.70 -0.86
CA ALA A 482 -5.93 -30.85 0.41
C ALA A 482 -5.32 -29.95 1.50
N LEU A 483 -6.17 -29.26 2.27
CA LEU A 483 -5.81 -28.25 3.27
C LEU A 483 -6.59 -28.40 4.58
N HIS A 484 -6.33 -27.49 5.53
CA HIS A 484 -6.99 -27.42 6.83
C HIS A 484 -7.82 -26.14 6.94
N LYS A 485 -9.16 -26.25 6.97
CA LYS A 485 -10.09 -25.13 7.17
C LYS A 485 -9.68 -24.25 8.36
N PRO A 486 -9.35 -24.78 9.56
CA PRO A 486 -9.03 -23.93 10.71
C PRO A 486 -7.80 -23.03 10.47
N ILE A 487 -6.77 -23.54 9.78
CA ILE A 487 -5.57 -22.77 9.48
C ILE A 487 -5.88 -21.66 8.48
N LEU A 488 -6.68 -21.94 7.45
CA LEU A 488 -7.11 -20.95 6.47
C LEU A 488 -7.97 -19.86 7.10
N MET A 489 -8.96 -20.24 7.91
CA MET A 489 -9.84 -19.34 8.66
C MET A 489 -9.05 -18.41 9.59
N ALA A 490 -8.04 -18.92 10.28
CA ALA A 490 -7.23 -18.09 11.18
C ALA A 490 -6.38 -17.05 10.44
N ARG A 491 -6.10 -17.25 9.14
CA ARG A 491 -5.07 -16.51 8.38
C ARG A 491 -5.60 -15.76 7.17
N CYS A 492 -6.86 -15.95 6.81
CA CYS A 492 -7.54 -15.24 5.73
C CYS A 492 -8.98 -14.95 6.15
N GLU A 493 -9.33 -13.68 6.30
CA GLU A 493 -10.68 -13.25 6.70
C GLU A 493 -11.75 -13.64 5.68
N MET A 494 -11.40 -13.65 4.39
CA MET A 494 -12.30 -14.09 3.33
C MET A 494 -12.61 -15.59 3.47
N MET A 495 -11.59 -16.42 3.72
CA MET A 495 -11.77 -17.85 3.97
C MET A 495 -12.46 -18.11 5.32
N PHE A 496 -12.21 -17.28 6.33
CA PHE A 496 -12.97 -17.30 7.58
C PHE A 496 -14.47 -17.15 7.30
N ALA A 497 -14.86 -16.09 6.59
CA ALA A 497 -16.25 -15.86 6.22
C ALA A 497 -16.84 -16.99 5.36
N MET A 498 -16.06 -17.52 4.41
CA MET A 498 -16.46 -18.64 3.54
C MET A 498 -16.75 -19.92 4.32
N PHE A 499 -15.97 -20.22 5.36
CA PHE A 499 -16.11 -21.45 6.14
C PHE A 499 -16.99 -21.32 7.38
N SER A 500 -17.27 -20.11 7.84
CA SER A 500 -18.23 -19.87 8.93
C SER A 500 -19.67 -20.21 8.50
N ALA A 501 -20.53 -20.50 9.49
CA ALA A 501 -21.80 -21.22 9.38
C ALA A 501 -22.96 -20.57 8.59
N ASN A 502 -22.70 -19.72 7.59
CA ASN A 502 -23.73 -19.04 6.79
C ASN A 502 -23.56 -19.19 5.27
N PHE A 503 -22.54 -19.93 4.82
CA PHE A 503 -22.21 -20.12 3.41
C PHE A 503 -22.24 -21.61 3.03
N MET A 504 -22.53 -21.93 1.76
CA MET A 504 -22.62 -23.32 1.28
C MET A 504 -21.29 -24.06 1.46
N GLU A 505 -20.21 -23.32 1.30
CA GLU A 505 -18.81 -23.72 1.39
C GLU A 505 -18.42 -24.23 2.78
N SER A 506 -19.15 -23.85 3.85
CA SER A 506 -18.94 -24.37 5.20
C SER A 506 -19.04 -25.90 5.25
N SER A 507 -20.00 -26.46 4.51
CA SER A 507 -20.24 -27.91 4.40
C SER A 507 -19.55 -28.59 3.22
N ALA A 508 -18.86 -27.82 2.36
CA ALA A 508 -18.21 -28.36 1.18
C ALA A 508 -16.93 -29.15 1.53
N GLU A 509 -16.74 -30.28 0.86
CA GLU A 509 -15.49 -31.06 0.89
C GLU A 509 -14.50 -30.59 -0.18
N ILE A 510 -15.01 -30.06 -1.30
CA ILE A 510 -14.21 -29.59 -2.45
C ILE A 510 -14.62 -28.16 -2.82
N ILE A 511 -13.65 -27.26 -2.97
CA ILE A 511 -13.85 -25.87 -3.42
C ILE A 511 -13.13 -25.62 -4.74
N PRO A 512 -13.84 -25.18 -5.80
CA PRO A 512 -13.19 -24.76 -7.03
C PRO A 512 -12.44 -23.44 -6.83
N PHE A 513 -11.21 -23.37 -7.33
CA PHE A 513 -10.39 -22.16 -7.33
C PHE A 513 -9.83 -21.92 -8.73
N PRO A 514 -10.66 -21.40 -9.66
CA PRO A 514 -10.29 -21.23 -11.06
C PRO A 514 -9.25 -20.11 -11.25
N GLY A 515 -8.47 -20.19 -12.32
CA GLY A 515 -7.45 -19.20 -12.67
C GLY A 515 -6.12 -19.40 -11.95
N MET A 516 -5.86 -20.58 -11.39
CA MET A 516 -4.61 -20.86 -10.67
C MET A 516 -4.20 -22.32 -10.79
N ASP A 517 -2.92 -22.55 -11.04
CA ASP A 517 -2.29 -23.87 -11.07
C ASP A 517 -1.80 -24.31 -9.67
N VAL A 518 -1.44 -25.58 -9.57
CA VAL A 518 -0.93 -26.22 -8.35
C VAL A 518 0.35 -25.56 -7.83
N GLN A 519 1.25 -25.10 -8.70
CA GLN A 519 2.52 -24.51 -8.26
C GLN A 519 2.30 -23.13 -7.63
N THR A 520 1.51 -22.29 -8.28
CA THR A 520 1.16 -20.95 -7.81
C THR A 520 0.33 -21.03 -6.53
N PHE A 521 -0.61 -21.98 -6.46
CA PHE A 521 -1.38 -22.19 -5.24
C PHE A 521 -0.53 -22.70 -4.07
N ARG A 522 0.55 -23.46 -4.32
CA ARG A 522 1.50 -23.86 -3.27
C ARG A 522 2.24 -22.67 -2.67
N VAL A 523 2.52 -21.62 -3.43
CA VAL A 523 3.10 -20.37 -2.91
C VAL A 523 2.13 -19.70 -1.93
N LEU A 524 0.86 -19.55 -2.34
CA LEU A 524 -0.22 -19.02 -1.49
C LEU A 524 -0.42 -19.84 -0.21
N MET A 525 -0.49 -21.17 -0.35
CA MET A 525 -0.62 -22.11 0.77
C MET A 525 0.55 -21.97 1.75
N THR A 526 1.78 -21.94 1.24
CA THR A 526 2.98 -21.81 2.08
C THR A 526 2.97 -20.50 2.85
N TYR A 527 2.55 -19.41 2.22
CA TYR A 527 2.37 -18.12 2.90
C TYR A 527 1.34 -18.21 4.03
N LEU A 528 0.16 -18.77 3.78
CA LEU A 528 -0.90 -18.88 4.79
C LEU A 528 -0.44 -19.70 6.01
N TYR A 529 0.31 -20.78 5.78
CA TYR A 529 0.79 -21.67 6.84
C TYR A 529 1.99 -21.10 7.61
N LEU A 530 2.96 -20.49 6.92
CA LEU A 530 4.26 -20.14 7.49
C LEU A 530 4.49 -18.64 7.69
N GLY A 531 3.60 -17.78 7.18
CA GLY A 531 3.69 -16.32 7.26
C GLY A 531 4.82 -15.69 6.43
N ARG A 532 5.44 -16.47 5.52
CA ARG A 532 6.52 -16.05 4.62
C ARG A 532 6.33 -16.64 3.23
N LEU A 533 6.81 -15.94 2.22
CA LEU A 533 6.83 -16.45 0.85
C LEU A 533 7.94 -17.50 0.69
N PRO A 534 7.69 -18.62 -0.03
CA PRO A 534 8.74 -19.47 -0.58
C PRO A 534 9.37 -18.80 -1.82
N SER A 535 10.29 -19.51 -2.49
CA SER A 535 10.73 -19.11 -3.84
C SER A 535 9.52 -18.99 -4.78
N LEU A 536 9.55 -17.97 -5.63
CA LEU A 536 8.53 -17.67 -6.63
C LEU A 536 8.83 -18.34 -7.99
N ASP A 537 9.91 -19.12 -8.08
CA ASP A 537 10.36 -19.75 -9.32
C ASP A 537 9.28 -20.62 -9.97
N GLY A 538 8.93 -20.29 -11.22
CA GLY A 538 7.95 -21.03 -12.00
C GLY A 538 6.49 -20.84 -11.58
N SER A 539 6.20 -19.88 -10.71
CA SER A 539 4.83 -19.50 -10.35
C SER A 539 4.28 -18.39 -11.25
N ASP A 540 2.96 -18.36 -11.45
CA ASP A 540 2.28 -17.24 -12.09
C ASP A 540 2.15 -16.09 -11.08
N ILE A 541 3.11 -15.16 -11.14
CA ILE A 541 3.18 -14.00 -10.24
C ILE A 541 1.95 -13.10 -10.37
N VAL A 542 1.41 -12.94 -11.59
CA VAL A 542 0.24 -12.08 -11.82
C VAL A 542 -0.99 -12.72 -11.22
N GLY A 543 -1.23 -14.00 -11.49
CA GLY A 543 -2.31 -14.77 -10.86
C GLY A 543 -2.19 -14.82 -9.33
N LEU A 544 -0.96 -14.83 -8.80
CA LEU A 544 -0.71 -14.77 -7.36
C LEU A 544 -1.10 -13.42 -6.74
N PHE A 545 -0.80 -12.29 -7.41
CA PHE A 545 -1.28 -10.97 -6.98
C PHE A 545 -2.80 -10.88 -7.00
N GLU A 546 -3.43 -11.35 -8.08
CA GLU A 546 -4.90 -11.36 -8.21
C GLU A 546 -5.56 -12.18 -7.10
N ALA A 547 -5.02 -13.36 -6.79
CA ALA A 547 -5.52 -14.18 -5.71
C ALA A 547 -5.30 -13.54 -4.33
N ALA A 548 -4.12 -12.95 -4.09
CA ALA A 548 -3.83 -12.28 -2.83
C ALA A 548 -4.78 -11.08 -2.61
N ASP A 549 -5.10 -10.31 -3.64
CA ASP A 549 -6.07 -9.22 -3.58
C ASP A 549 -7.51 -9.73 -3.35
N ARG A 550 -7.95 -10.74 -4.11
CA ARG A 550 -9.27 -11.38 -3.95
C ARG A 550 -9.46 -11.95 -2.54
N LEU A 551 -8.40 -12.47 -1.94
CA LEU A 551 -8.39 -13.01 -0.57
C LEU A 551 -8.10 -11.95 0.50
N CYS A 552 -7.96 -10.67 0.11
CA CYS A 552 -7.68 -9.54 0.98
C CYS A 552 -6.36 -9.64 1.79
N LEU A 553 -5.35 -10.34 1.26
CA LEU A 553 -4.06 -10.61 1.91
C LEU A 553 -3.08 -9.44 1.72
N LYS A 554 -3.40 -8.27 2.29
CA LYS A 554 -2.61 -7.03 2.13
C LYS A 554 -1.14 -7.16 2.51
N HIS A 555 -0.83 -7.97 3.52
CA HIS A 555 0.56 -8.21 3.89
C HIS A 555 1.29 -9.07 2.84
N MET A 556 0.62 -10.07 2.26
CA MET A 556 1.20 -10.89 1.20
C MET A 556 1.53 -10.05 -0.03
N ILE A 557 0.64 -9.14 -0.43
CA ILE A 557 0.86 -8.21 -1.55
C ILE A 557 2.16 -7.42 -1.34
N LYS A 558 2.35 -6.84 -0.15
CA LYS A 558 3.60 -6.11 0.18
C LYS A 558 4.84 -7.01 0.16
N ALA A 559 4.70 -8.26 0.59
CA ALA A 559 5.80 -9.21 0.58
C ALA A 559 6.17 -9.60 -0.85
N LEU A 560 5.17 -9.80 -1.73
CA LEU A 560 5.38 -10.05 -3.16
C LEU A 560 6.04 -8.85 -3.83
N GLU A 561 5.53 -7.64 -3.60
CA GLU A 561 6.15 -6.40 -4.12
C GLU A 561 7.62 -6.28 -3.70
N TYR A 562 7.93 -6.58 -2.44
CA TYR A 562 9.30 -6.53 -1.94
C TYR A 562 10.19 -7.59 -2.60
N GLU A 563 9.76 -8.85 -2.65
CA GLU A 563 10.55 -9.96 -3.20
C GLU A 563 10.85 -9.73 -4.68
N ILE A 564 9.83 -9.40 -5.47
CA ILE A 564 9.95 -9.18 -6.93
C ILE A 564 10.89 -8.00 -7.21
N VAL A 565 10.73 -6.89 -6.50
CA VAL A 565 11.62 -5.73 -6.72
C VAL A 565 13.04 -6.03 -6.26
N SER A 566 13.22 -6.79 -5.18
CA SER A 566 14.54 -7.24 -4.74
C SER A 566 15.22 -8.12 -5.80
N GLU A 567 14.48 -9.08 -6.37
CA GLU A 567 14.97 -9.96 -7.45
C GLU A 567 15.34 -9.16 -8.71
N LEU A 568 14.47 -8.24 -9.16
CA LEU A 568 14.74 -7.41 -10.34
C LEU A 568 15.94 -6.49 -10.15
N LEU A 569 16.09 -5.87 -8.97
CA LEU A 569 17.25 -5.04 -8.66
C LEU A 569 18.55 -5.85 -8.61
N GLN A 570 18.48 -7.08 -8.09
CA GLN A 570 19.63 -7.99 -8.08
C GLN A 570 20.01 -8.43 -9.49
N ALA A 571 19.04 -8.77 -10.34
CA ALA A 571 19.23 -9.12 -11.73
C ALA A 571 19.83 -7.93 -12.53
N GLU A 572 19.32 -6.71 -12.33
CA GLU A 572 19.90 -5.50 -12.93
C GLU A 572 21.36 -5.29 -12.49
N ALA A 573 21.66 -5.47 -11.19
CA ALA A 573 23.01 -5.36 -10.66
C ALA A 573 23.97 -6.43 -11.24
N ASN A 574 23.45 -7.61 -11.60
CA ASN A 574 24.20 -8.67 -12.27
C ASN A 574 24.36 -8.43 -13.79
N GLY A 575 23.69 -7.43 -14.35
CA GLY A 575 23.73 -7.08 -15.78
C GLY A 575 22.71 -7.84 -16.64
N ASP A 576 21.73 -8.48 -16.02
CA ASP A 576 20.67 -9.21 -16.71
C ASP A 576 19.65 -8.25 -17.36
N LYS A 577 19.03 -8.70 -18.45
CA LYS A 577 18.01 -7.91 -19.16
C LYS A 577 16.63 -8.13 -18.54
N ILE A 578 16.26 -7.28 -17.59
CA ILE A 578 14.98 -7.38 -16.86
C ILE A 578 13.76 -6.78 -17.57
N VAL A 579 13.94 -6.18 -18.76
CA VAL A 579 12.89 -5.39 -19.43
C VAL A 579 11.65 -6.22 -19.76
N GLU A 580 11.82 -7.43 -20.29
CA GLU A 580 10.68 -8.26 -20.69
C GLU A 580 9.87 -8.76 -19.49
N GLU A 581 10.55 -9.17 -18.42
CA GLU A 581 9.93 -9.60 -17.16
C GLU A 581 9.19 -8.43 -16.49
N THR A 582 9.83 -7.26 -16.46
CA THR A 582 9.22 -6.04 -15.93
C THR A 582 7.97 -5.65 -16.71
N LEU A 583 7.98 -5.78 -18.05
CA LEU A 583 6.82 -5.50 -18.89
C LEU A 583 5.67 -6.47 -18.62
N LYS A 584 5.94 -7.78 -18.48
CA LYS A 584 4.91 -8.78 -18.16
C LYS A 584 4.20 -8.48 -16.84
N LEU A 585 4.92 -7.97 -15.84
CA LEU A 585 4.35 -7.60 -14.54
C LEU A 585 3.48 -6.33 -14.60
N ILE A 586 3.80 -5.39 -15.51
CA ILE A 586 3.15 -4.09 -15.60
C ILE A 586 2.00 -4.08 -16.62
N GLU A 587 2.04 -4.95 -17.62
CA GLU A 587 1.03 -5.03 -18.69
C GLU A 587 -0.42 -5.15 -18.17
N PRO A 588 -0.73 -5.97 -17.15
CA PRO A 588 -2.08 -6.00 -16.55
C PRO A 588 -2.51 -4.65 -15.95
N ALA A 589 -1.56 -3.88 -15.41
CA ALA A 589 -1.82 -2.55 -14.85
C ALA A 589 -2.01 -1.48 -15.94
N GLN A 590 -1.38 -1.65 -17.12
CA GLN A 590 -1.52 -0.71 -18.24
C GLN A 590 -2.91 -0.73 -18.87
N GLU A 591 -3.56 -1.90 -18.95
CA GLU A 591 -4.96 -1.97 -19.40
C GLU A 591 -5.91 -1.17 -18.51
N ILE A 592 -5.65 -1.13 -17.19
CA ILE A 592 -6.45 -0.37 -16.23
C ILE A 592 -6.23 1.13 -16.44
N VAL A 593 -4.98 1.56 -16.61
CA VAL A 593 -4.65 2.97 -16.87
C VAL A 593 -5.28 3.43 -18.19
N LEU A 594 -5.20 2.64 -19.27
CA LEU A 594 -5.80 2.99 -20.56
C LEU A 594 -7.34 3.04 -20.50
N LYS A 595 -7.99 2.08 -19.82
CA LYS A 595 -9.46 2.08 -19.64
C LYS A 595 -9.97 3.26 -18.81
N VAL A 596 -9.14 3.82 -17.91
CA VAL A 596 -9.48 5.01 -17.11
C VAL A 596 -9.28 6.31 -17.88
N PHE A 597 -8.42 6.33 -18.92
CA PHE A 597 -8.24 7.51 -19.77
C PHE A 597 -9.15 7.52 -21.01
N ASP A 598 -9.74 6.39 -21.38
CA ASP A 598 -10.73 6.26 -22.46
C ASP A 598 -12.20 6.42 -22.00
N ALA A 599 -12.46 6.65 -20.70
CA ALA A 599 -13.78 6.95 -20.13
C ALA A 599 -13.86 8.39 -19.63
#